data_AF-A0A7Y7N4H1-F1
#
_entry.id   AF-A0A7Y7N4H1-F1
#
_cell.length_a   1.000
_cell.length_b   1.000
_cell.length_c   1.000
_cell.angle_alpha   90.00
_cell.angle_beta   90.00
_cell.angle_gamma   90.00
#
_symmetry.space_group_name_H-M   'P 1'
#
loop_
_entity.id
_entity.type
_entity.pdbx_description
1 polymer ?
#
loop_
_entity_poly.entity_id
_entity_poly.type
_entity_poly.pdbx_seq_one_letter_code
_entity_poly.pdbx_strand_id
1 'polypeptide(L)'
;MFTFDEQSESGKVSVAEISRDSSGNLTMFFNYFIINDGMRPVCNYNKTKDFNNEGQHVIEGTSVHKFNNQPVKMTGFCVGETEQTPPLVYFRPQTDEGLEFIVQQFKDRNSVTIETSLGGEFKKIKFTAKGFTKYWDSNNIEAL
;
A
#
# COMPACT_ATOMS: atom_id res chain seq x y z
N MET A 1 -9.46 7.81 -11.34
CA MET A 1 -9.87 9.09 -10.75
C MET A 1 -10.74 8.71 -9.56
N PHE A 2 -10.39 9.15 -8.36
CA PHE A 2 -11.29 8.98 -7.21
C PHE A 2 -12.32 10.09 -7.33
N THR A 3 -13.58 9.73 -7.52
CA THR A 3 -14.68 10.69 -7.55
C THR A 3 -15.35 10.60 -6.18
N PHE A 4 -15.34 11.70 -5.44
CA PHE A 4 -16.19 11.86 -4.27
C PHE A 4 -17.46 12.54 -4.79
N ASP A 5 -18.57 11.81 -4.88
CA ASP A 5 -19.87 12.45 -5.05
C ASP A 5 -20.53 12.60 -3.68
N GLU A 6 -21.38 13.61 -3.52
CA GLU A 6 -22.05 13.92 -2.23
C GLU A 6 -23.05 12.82 -1.80
N GLN A 7 -23.25 11.77 -2.60
CA GLN A 7 -24.21 10.69 -2.33
C GLN A 7 -23.55 9.36 -1.97
N SER A 8 -22.25 9.19 -2.20
CA SER A 8 -21.48 7.99 -1.89
C SER A 8 -20.54 8.24 -0.70
N GLU A 9 -21.01 7.93 0.50
CA GLU A 9 -20.22 8.01 1.74
C GLU A 9 -19.07 6.98 1.83
N SER A 10 -18.81 6.19 0.77
CA SER A 10 -17.73 5.19 0.73
C SER A 10 -16.52 5.70 -0.07
N GLY A 11 -15.58 6.32 0.62
CA GLY A 11 -14.34 6.82 0.05
C GLY A 11 -13.13 5.98 0.46
N LYS A 12 -12.30 5.56 -0.50
CA LYS A 12 -10.95 5.03 -0.21
C LYS A 12 -9.91 6.03 -0.66
N VAL A 13 -9.11 6.55 0.28
CA VAL A 13 -7.92 7.33 -0.08
C VAL A 13 -6.76 6.37 -0.21
N SER A 14 -6.00 6.46 -1.29
CA SER A 14 -4.83 5.60 -1.53
C SER A 14 -3.58 6.44 -1.72
N VAL A 15 -2.53 6.12 -0.97
CA VAL A 15 -1.24 6.80 -1.04
C VAL A 15 -0.16 5.77 -1.35
N ALA A 16 0.69 6.08 -2.33
CA ALA A 16 1.95 5.37 -2.52
C ALA A 16 3.05 6.18 -1.83
N GLU A 17 3.77 5.53 -0.92
CA GLU A 17 4.81 6.14 -0.10
C GLU A 17 6.15 5.44 -0.36
N ILE A 18 7.23 6.22 -0.30
CA ILE A 18 8.60 5.72 -0.35
C ILE A 18 9.24 6.06 0.99
N SER A 19 9.79 5.07 1.67
CA SER A 19 10.49 5.25 2.94
C SER A 19 11.67 4.28 3.05
N ARG A 20 12.46 4.38 4.13
CA ARG A 20 13.56 3.46 4.40
C ARG A 20 13.13 2.39 5.38
N ASP A 21 13.56 1.15 5.15
CA ASP A 21 13.44 0.10 6.16
C ASP A 21 14.50 0.24 7.26
N SER A 22 14.48 -0.65 8.25
CA SER A 22 15.43 -0.66 9.36
C SER A 22 16.88 -0.90 8.93
N SER A 23 17.12 -1.42 7.73
CA SER A 23 18.45 -1.60 7.15
C SER A 23 18.90 -0.38 6.33
N GLY A 24 18.05 0.65 6.22
CA GLY A 24 18.32 1.86 5.45
C GLY A 24 17.97 1.76 3.97
N ASN A 25 17.42 0.63 3.50
CA ASN A 25 17.08 0.42 2.11
C ASN A 25 15.77 1.13 1.76
N LEU A 26 15.68 1.74 0.58
CA LEU A 26 14.41 2.29 0.10
C LEU A 26 13.42 1.17 -0.16
N THR A 27 12.18 1.38 0.28
CA THR A 27 11.05 0.48 0.06
C THR A 27 9.83 1.31 -0.34
N MET A 28 8.83 0.63 -0.89
CA MET A 28 7.54 1.23 -1.27
C MET A 28 6.41 0.66 -0.40
N PHE A 29 5.54 1.55 0.06
CA PHE A 29 4.33 1.22 0.79
C PHE A 29 3.10 1.73 0.05
N PHE A 30 2.04 0.94 0.08
CA PHE A 30 0.74 1.28 -0.51
C PHE A 30 -0.30 1.33 0.60
N ASN A 31 -0.61 2.55 1.02
CA ASN A 31 -1.51 2.89 2.11
C ASN A 31 -2.94 3.05 1.58
N TYR A 32 -3.90 2.39 2.21
CA TYR A 32 -5.33 2.48 1.88
C TYR A 32 -6.13 2.87 3.12
N PHE A 33 -6.60 4.10 3.14
CA PHE A 33 -7.50 4.61 4.18
C PHE A 33 -8.91 4.15 3.87
N ILE A 34 -9.53 3.44 4.81
CA ILE A 34 -10.87 2.91 4.66
C ILE A 34 -11.83 3.85 5.40
N ILE A 35 -12.46 4.76 4.66
CA ILE A 35 -13.49 5.65 5.21
C ILE A 35 -14.84 4.97 4.92
N ASN A 36 -15.38 4.26 5.91
CA ASN A 36 -16.72 3.66 5.95
C ASN A 36 -17.16 2.86 4.69
N ASP A 37 -16.61 1.65 4.49
CA ASP A 37 -16.98 0.80 3.33
C ASP A 37 -17.36 -0.65 3.70
N GLY A 38 -17.96 -0.90 4.87
CA GLY A 38 -18.31 -2.27 5.32
C GLY A 38 -17.12 -3.25 5.43
N MET A 39 -15.92 -2.73 5.18
CA MET A 39 -14.63 -3.40 4.97
C MET A 39 -13.84 -3.62 6.26
N ARG A 40 -14.45 -3.29 7.41
CA ARG A 40 -14.01 -3.68 8.76
C ARG A 40 -13.45 -5.12 8.82
N PRO A 41 -13.97 -6.16 8.12
CA PRO A 41 -13.39 -7.49 8.21
C PRO A 41 -11.95 -7.66 7.71
N VAL A 42 -11.41 -6.77 6.86
CA VAL A 42 -10.00 -6.87 6.42
C VAL A 42 -9.02 -6.35 7.48
N CYS A 43 -9.48 -5.41 8.32
CA CYS A 43 -8.67 -4.79 9.36
C CYS A 43 -9.39 -4.90 10.70
N ASN A 44 -9.54 -6.13 11.19
CA ASN A 44 -9.92 -6.40 12.57
C ASN A 44 -8.64 -6.41 13.40
N TYR A 45 -8.20 -5.22 13.85
CA TYR A 45 -7.04 -5.14 14.73
C TYR A 45 -7.21 -6.10 15.92
N ASN A 46 -6.28 -7.05 16.01
CA ASN A 46 -6.23 -7.99 17.11
C ASN A 46 -5.02 -7.67 17.98
N LYS A 47 -5.28 -7.09 19.14
CA LYS A 47 -4.25 -6.71 20.13
C LYS A 47 -3.31 -7.87 20.51
N THR A 48 -3.78 -9.11 20.47
CA THR A 48 -2.94 -10.29 20.77
C THR A 48 -1.96 -10.64 19.65
N LYS A 49 -2.18 -10.14 18.44
CA LYS A 49 -1.31 -10.28 17.27
C LYS A 49 -0.52 -9.01 16.98
N ASP A 50 -0.60 -8.01 17.86
CA ASP A 50 0.09 -6.74 17.71
C ASP A 50 1.60 -6.96 17.74
N PHE A 51 2.28 -6.47 16.71
CA PHE A 51 3.71 -6.50 16.58
C PHE A 51 4.31 -5.47 17.55
N ASN A 52 5.02 -5.95 18.57
CA ASN A 52 5.70 -5.12 19.56
C ASN A 52 4.80 -4.13 20.34
N ASN A 53 3.47 -4.36 20.41
CA ASN A 53 2.50 -3.40 20.96
C ASN A 53 2.52 -2.02 20.26
N GLU A 54 2.87 -1.97 18.98
CA GLU A 54 2.96 -0.73 18.20
C GLU A 54 1.63 -0.35 17.54
N GLY A 55 0.54 -1.07 17.83
CA GLY A 55 -0.77 -0.84 17.23
C GLY A 55 -0.89 -1.37 15.81
N GLN A 56 -0.03 -2.32 15.41
CA GLN A 56 0.02 -2.86 14.05
C GLN A 56 0.13 -4.38 14.06
N HIS A 57 -0.61 -5.07 13.19
CA HIS A 57 -0.43 -6.51 13.02
C HIS A 57 -0.41 -6.91 11.54
N VAL A 58 0.26 -8.02 11.24
CA VAL A 58 0.30 -8.59 9.90
C VAL A 58 -1.06 -9.21 9.56
N ILE A 59 -1.57 -8.89 8.38
CA ILE A 59 -2.77 -9.52 7.83
C ILE A 59 -2.40 -10.94 7.39
N GLU A 60 -3.07 -11.94 7.96
CA GLU A 60 -2.82 -13.34 7.63
C GLU A 60 -3.21 -13.68 6.19
N GLY A 61 -2.46 -14.61 5.59
CA GLY A 61 -2.68 -15.10 4.24
C GLY A 61 -1.78 -14.43 3.20
N THR A 62 -2.10 -14.67 1.92
CA THR A 62 -1.36 -14.07 0.80
C THR A 62 -2.18 -12.94 0.21
N SER A 63 -1.65 -11.72 0.25
CA SER A 63 -2.21 -10.58 -0.47
C SER A 63 -1.52 -10.45 -1.83
N VAL A 64 -2.29 -10.22 -2.90
CA VAL A 64 -1.75 -10.02 -4.24
C VAL A 64 -2.29 -8.73 -4.82
N HIS A 65 -1.38 -7.85 -5.23
CA HIS A 65 -1.71 -6.68 -6.02
C HIS A 65 -1.25 -6.90 -7.47
N LYS A 66 -1.96 -6.32 -8.43
CA LYS A 66 -1.51 -6.31 -9.83
C LYS A 66 -1.04 -4.93 -10.21
N PHE A 67 0.21 -4.80 -10.62
CA PHE A 67 0.76 -3.56 -11.14
C PHE A 67 0.79 -3.66 -12.66
N ASN A 68 -0.02 -2.85 -13.34
CA ASN A 68 -0.25 -2.93 -14.79
C ASN A 68 -0.55 -4.37 -15.25
N ASN A 69 -1.51 -5.02 -14.57
CA ASN A 69 -1.95 -6.39 -14.77
C ASN A 69 -0.95 -7.50 -14.36
N GLN A 70 0.24 -7.17 -13.88
CA GLN A 70 1.22 -8.16 -13.41
C GLN A 70 1.14 -8.37 -11.89
N PRO A 71 0.94 -9.60 -11.40
CA PRO A 71 0.74 -9.87 -9.99
C PRO A 71 2.04 -9.79 -9.19
N VAL A 72 1.97 -9.20 -8.01
CA VAL A 72 3.05 -9.14 -7.02
C VAL A 72 2.47 -9.54 -5.66
N LYS A 73 3.18 -10.41 -4.94
CA LYS A 73 2.82 -10.79 -3.58
C LYS A 73 3.18 -9.69 -2.60
N MET A 74 2.25 -9.40 -1.70
CA MET A 74 2.33 -8.30 -0.76
C MET A 74 2.19 -8.81 0.67
N THR A 75 2.92 -8.17 1.60
CA THR A 75 2.66 -8.27 3.03
C THR A 75 1.73 -7.13 3.38
N GLY A 76 0.53 -7.46 3.89
CA GLY A 76 -0.42 -6.48 4.40
C GLY A 76 -0.29 -6.28 5.90
N PHE A 77 -0.51 -5.07 6.35
CA PHE A 77 -0.53 -4.70 7.76
C PHE A 77 -1.79 -3.92 8.06
N CYS A 78 -2.43 -4.24 9.18
CA CYS A 78 -3.56 -3.49 9.70
C CYS A 78 -3.09 -2.71 10.92
N VAL A 79 -3.27 -1.38 10.84
CA VAL A 79 -3.01 -0.45 11.93
C VAL A 79 -4.33 -0.18 12.65
N GLY A 80 -4.30 -0.32 13.97
CA GLY A 80 -5.46 -0.13 14.84
C GLY A 80 -6.09 1.26 14.70
N GLU A 81 -7.41 1.30 14.83
CA GLU A 81 -8.18 2.54 14.96
C GLU A 81 -7.73 3.27 16.23
N THR A 82 -7.33 4.53 16.08
CA THR A 82 -7.28 5.45 17.23
C THR A 82 -8.54 6.29 17.21
N GLU A 83 -8.91 6.92 18.33
CA GLU A 83 -10.08 7.84 18.37
C GLU A 83 -10.01 8.96 17.32
N GLN A 84 -8.84 9.20 16.73
CA GLN A 84 -8.56 10.30 15.80
C GLN A 84 -8.21 9.83 14.38
N THR A 85 -8.04 8.53 14.14
CA THR A 85 -7.54 8.01 12.86
C THR A 85 -8.33 6.80 12.40
N PRO A 86 -8.94 6.82 11.19
CA PRO A 86 -9.63 5.66 10.65
C PRO A 86 -8.64 4.50 10.46
N PRO A 87 -9.12 3.25 10.49
CA PRO A 87 -8.28 2.08 10.29
C PRO A 87 -7.54 2.18 8.94
N LEU A 88 -6.23 1.95 9.01
CA LEU A 88 -5.32 2.01 7.88
C LEU A 88 -4.84 0.60 7.57
N VAL A 89 -4.91 0.23 6.29
CA VAL A 89 -4.22 -0.94 5.79
C VAL A 89 -3.09 -0.49 4.88
N TYR A 90 -1.88 -0.99 5.11
CA TYR A 90 -0.77 -0.71 4.23
C TYR A 90 -0.11 -2.00 3.75
N PHE A 91 0.40 -1.97 2.53
CA PHE A 91 1.03 -3.12 1.89
C PHE A 91 2.43 -2.78 1.42
N ARG A 92 3.35 -3.73 1.58
CA ARG A 92 4.68 -3.70 0.95
C ARG A 92 4.94 -4.98 0.16
N PRO A 93 5.85 -4.96 -0.83
CA PRO A 93 6.27 -6.18 -1.51
C PRO A 93 6.85 -7.19 -0.53
N GLN A 94 6.58 -8.48 -0.73
CA GLN A 94 7.13 -9.57 0.10
C GLN A 94 8.61 -9.85 -0.15
N THR A 95 9.10 -9.54 -1.36
CA THR A 95 10.44 -9.89 -1.82
C THR A 95 11.09 -8.71 -2.51
N ASP A 96 12.42 -8.70 -2.52
CA ASP A 96 13.22 -7.68 -3.21
C ASP A 96 12.95 -7.69 -4.72
N GLU A 97 12.84 -8.87 -5.33
CA GLU A 97 12.42 -9.01 -6.74
C GLU A 97 11.04 -8.36 -7.01
N GLY A 98 10.11 -8.48 -6.07
CA GLY A 98 8.81 -7.85 -6.14
C GLY A 98 8.89 -6.32 -6.06
N LEU A 99 9.77 -5.81 -5.19
CA LEU A 99 10.06 -4.38 -5.07
C LEU A 99 10.71 -3.84 -6.35
N GLU A 100 11.75 -4.49 -6.85
CA GLU A 100 12.44 -4.12 -8.10
C GLU A 100 11.46 -4.06 -9.27
N PHE A 101 10.60 -5.07 -9.41
CA PHE A 101 9.57 -5.07 -10.44
C PHE A 101 8.65 -3.84 -10.33
N ILE A 102 8.15 -3.54 -9.12
CA ILE A 102 7.26 -2.39 -8.89
C ILE A 102 7.98 -1.08 -9.21
N VAL A 103 9.21 -0.90 -8.72
CA VAL A 103 10.04 0.27 -9.01
C VAL A 103 10.18 0.45 -10.51
N GLN A 104 10.46 -0.62 -11.25
CA GLN A 104 10.54 -0.58 -12.71
C GLN A 104 9.21 -0.17 -13.35
N GLN A 105 8.06 -0.64 -12.83
CA GLN A 105 6.75 -0.20 -13.32
C GLN A 105 6.56 1.31 -13.21
N PHE A 106 7.03 1.93 -12.13
CA PHE A 106 6.96 3.37 -11.89
C PHE A 106 8.04 4.16 -12.66
N LYS A 107 9.21 3.57 -12.96
CA LYS A 107 10.24 4.20 -13.78
C LYS A 107 9.87 4.30 -15.25
N ASP A 108 9.27 3.24 -15.81
CA ASP A 108 9.01 3.12 -17.25
C ASP A 108 7.76 3.85 -17.74
N ARG A 109 6.89 4.29 -16.82
CA ARG A 109 5.55 4.78 -17.17
C ARG A 109 5.23 6.07 -16.45
N ASN A 110 4.45 6.93 -17.11
CA ASN A 110 3.91 8.15 -16.48
C ASN A 110 2.81 7.86 -15.45
N SER A 111 2.24 6.66 -15.48
CA SER A 111 1.24 6.20 -14.52
C SER A 111 1.29 4.70 -14.34
N VAL A 112 1.00 4.25 -13.12
CA VAL A 112 0.88 2.83 -12.76
C VAL A 112 -0.55 2.55 -12.31
N THR A 113 -1.16 1.54 -12.89
CA THR A 113 -2.46 1.03 -12.43
C THR A 113 -2.23 -0.11 -11.46
N ILE A 114 -2.78 0.00 -10.26
CA ILE A 114 -2.75 -1.02 -9.22
C ILE A 114 -4.15 -1.61 -9.09
N GLU A 115 -4.28 -2.92 -9.26
CA GLU A 115 -5.49 -3.66 -8.90
C GLU A 115 -5.26 -4.38 -7.58
N THR A 116 -6.13 -4.15 -6.60
CA THR A 116 -6.05 -4.77 -5.27
C THR A 116 -7.41 -5.30 -4.84
N SER A 117 -7.43 -6.48 -4.22
CA SER A 117 -8.62 -7.02 -3.58
C SER A 117 -8.63 -6.58 -2.12
N LEU A 118 -9.40 -5.54 -1.85
CA LEU A 118 -9.65 -5.05 -0.50
C LEU A 118 -11.13 -5.33 -0.21
N GLY A 119 -11.39 -6.35 0.60
CA GLY A 119 -12.75 -6.64 1.10
C GLY A 119 -13.63 -7.43 0.14
N GLY A 120 -13.05 -8.27 -0.72
CA GLY A 120 -13.79 -9.16 -1.62
C GLY A 120 -14.00 -8.61 -3.04
N GLU A 121 -13.78 -7.31 -3.27
CA GLU A 121 -13.83 -6.71 -4.60
C GLU A 121 -12.47 -6.21 -5.07
N PHE A 122 -12.15 -6.44 -6.34
CA PHE A 122 -10.97 -5.89 -6.98
C PHE A 122 -11.20 -4.42 -7.36
N LYS A 123 -10.49 -3.51 -6.73
CA LYS A 123 -10.49 -2.08 -7.08
C LYS A 123 -9.25 -1.73 -7.90
N LYS A 124 -9.44 -0.92 -8.94
CA LYS A 124 -8.35 -0.40 -9.79
C LYS A 124 -8.05 1.05 -9.43
N ILE A 125 -6.79 1.33 -9.12
CA ILE A 125 -6.32 2.63 -8.69
C ILE A 125 -5.20 3.06 -9.63
N LYS A 126 -5.22 4.32 -10.09
CA LYS A 126 -4.20 4.85 -10.99
C LYS A 126 -3.34 5.86 -10.24
N PHE A 127 -2.05 5.58 -10.14
CA PHE A 127 -1.04 6.48 -9.60
C PHE A 127 -0.31 7.19 -10.72
N THR A 128 -0.04 8.48 -10.55
CA THR A 128 0.89 9.22 -11.41
C THR A 128 2.31 8.96 -10.93
N ALA A 129 3.22 8.65 -11.84
CA ALA A 129 4.63 8.35 -11.55
C ALA A 129 5.58 9.47 -12.04
N LYS A 130 5.05 10.64 -12.38
CA LYS A 130 5.84 11.79 -12.81
C LYS A 130 6.85 12.18 -11.73
N GLY A 131 8.14 12.18 -12.09
CA GLY A 131 9.23 12.52 -11.18
C GLY A 131 9.73 11.36 -10.31
N PHE A 132 9.10 10.18 -10.40
CA PHE A 132 9.48 8.99 -9.61
C PHE A 132 10.93 8.59 -9.86
N THR A 133 11.32 8.38 -11.12
CA THR A 133 12.68 7.94 -11.48
C THR A 133 13.75 8.85 -10.88
N LYS A 134 13.58 10.18 -11.03
CA LYS A 134 14.51 11.17 -10.48
C LYS A 134 14.59 11.07 -8.96
N TYR A 135 13.45 10.97 -8.27
CA TYR A 135 13.43 10.85 -6.82
C TYR A 135 14.10 9.54 -6.36
N TRP A 136 13.72 8.42 -6.96
CA TRP A 136 14.24 7.10 -6.59
C TRP A 136 15.75 7.04 -6.75
N ASP A 137 16.29 7.39 -7.92
CA ASP A 137 17.72 7.30 -8.20
C ASP A 137 18.56 8.25 -7.35
N SER A 138 18.02 9.42 -6.98
CA SER A 138 18.73 10.39 -6.11
C SER A 138 18.79 9.97 -4.65
N ASN A 139 17.87 9.09 -4.21
CA ASN A 139 17.77 8.65 -2.81
C ASN A 139 18.24 7.21 -2.63
N ASN A 140 18.25 6.40 -3.69
CA ASN A 140 18.72 5.02 -3.68
C ASN A 140 20.21 4.94 -4.05
N ILE A 141 21.03 5.75 -3.39
CA ILE A 141 22.47 5.74 -3.57
C ILE A 141 23.02 4.69 -2.60
N GLU A 142 23.55 3.58 -3.11
CA GLU A 142 24.37 2.68 -2.32
C GLU A 142 25.58 3.45 -1.80
N ALA A 143 25.87 3.35 -0.50
CA ALA A 143 27.12 3.88 0.04
C ALA A 143 28.28 3.11 -0.61
N LEU A 144 29.18 3.85 -1.28
CA LEU A 144 30.43 3.32 -1.85
C LEU A 144 31.32 2.67 -0.78
#